data_AF-A0A7S0KPM7-F1
#
_entry.id   AF-A0A7S0KPM7-F1
#
_cell.length_a   1.000
_cell.length_b   1.000
_cell.length_c   1.000
_cell.angle_alpha   90.00
_cell.angle_beta   90.00
_cell.angle_gamma   90.00
#
_symmetry.space_group_name_H-M   'P 1'
#
loop_
_entity.id
_entity.type
_entity.pdbx_description
1 polymer ?
#
loop_
_entity_poly.entity_id
_entity_poly.type
_entity_poly.pdbx_seq_one_letter_code
_entity_poly.pdbx_strand_id
1 'polypeptide(L)'
;MARASATVHGFEEAFAFARSPQKSSTFCKKMSKELGYPFYACATAEDAVRNADVVFTQTPGGEWVLDEEWLRPHATIIASGSDQPTKNELPPSVMAKAKFVTDITAQCSRVGELRSAIEAGLMTADDVHAEIGQIINGEKPGRVGNELIVCDLTGTGAQDAAIGSYVMKVLDGVVPGAMPPVFDANKPRLPAPKLYDYDTIKSSVAPSRELTESVEDAFSQLANGRVDVPLPMHIGIAETPEAGPGDCHIKGGYIEGAPTWTVKLANVSFYNNVKKGLPAGSGVFVVCDATNGGPKAVLHENRYLTDLRTGAAGAVAVKHLAIKDAKSVAFIGTGVIAEAMARSSATVHGFEQGYGYSRDMTKNSAFCDKMSAELGYAFTPCSSAEEAVRNADVVFTQTPGGEWVLDLKWLKPHALIVASGSDQPTKNEIPPAVMKKARVVTDITAQCLRVGELRSAVAAGVMKETDVHAQLGEVINGTKKGRTGKELIVCDLTGTGAQDAAIGSYVMKVLD
;
A
#
# COMPACT_ATOMS: atom_id res chain seq x y z
N MET A 1 -17.82 16.68 -14.16
CA MET A 1 -17.70 16.49 -15.62
C MET A 1 -18.06 17.74 -16.41
N ALA A 2 -19.31 18.24 -16.39
CA ALA A 2 -19.73 19.43 -17.16
C ALA A 2 -18.73 20.61 -17.15
N ARG A 3 -18.28 21.04 -15.96
CA ARG A 3 -17.26 22.10 -15.82
C ARG A 3 -15.94 21.78 -16.50
N ALA A 4 -15.41 20.57 -16.31
CA ALA A 4 -14.13 20.15 -16.87
C ALA A 4 -14.22 19.97 -18.39
N SER A 5 -15.32 19.43 -18.91
CA SER A 5 -15.51 19.28 -20.35
C SER A 5 -15.65 20.63 -21.06
N ALA A 6 -16.28 21.62 -20.42
CA ALA A 6 -16.40 22.98 -20.94
C ALA A 6 -15.04 23.70 -21.07
N THR A 7 -13.98 23.27 -20.37
CA THR A 7 -12.63 23.85 -20.56
C THR A 7 -11.91 23.32 -21.79
N VAL A 8 -12.38 22.20 -22.34
CA VAL A 8 -11.74 21.50 -23.47
C VAL A 8 -12.56 21.65 -24.75
N HIS A 9 -13.88 21.81 -24.64
CA HIS A 9 -14.79 21.93 -25.77
C HIS A 9 -15.89 22.96 -25.50
N GLY A 10 -16.20 23.78 -26.51
CA GLY A 10 -17.29 24.75 -26.46
C GLY A 10 -18.62 24.09 -26.81
N PHE A 11 -19.43 23.77 -25.80
CA PHE A 11 -20.78 23.24 -26.00
C PHE A 11 -21.79 24.39 -26.16
N GLU A 12 -22.75 24.21 -27.07
CA GLU A 12 -23.85 25.18 -27.30
C GLU A 12 -25.05 24.92 -26.37
N GLU A 13 -25.28 23.67 -26.00
CA GLU A 13 -26.34 23.24 -25.12
C GLU A 13 -25.98 21.93 -24.40
N ALA A 14 -26.70 21.61 -23.33
CA ALA A 14 -26.56 20.36 -22.62
C ALA A 14 -27.92 19.83 -22.14
N PHE A 15 -28.01 18.51 -22.01
CA PHE A 15 -29.22 17.82 -21.59
C PHE A 15 -28.91 16.96 -20.36
N ALA A 16 -29.77 16.99 -19.34
CA ALA A 16 -29.55 16.21 -18.13
C ALA A 16 -30.81 15.49 -17.67
N PHE A 17 -30.65 14.21 -17.36
CA PHE A 17 -31.66 13.37 -16.72
C PHE A 17 -31.16 12.91 -15.35
N ALA A 18 -32.09 12.78 -14.40
CA ALA A 18 -31.87 12.12 -13.13
C ALA A 18 -33.18 11.46 -12.68
N ARG A 19 -33.09 10.34 -11.95
CA ARG A 19 -34.27 9.67 -11.36
C ARG A 19 -35.14 10.59 -10.49
N SER A 20 -34.55 11.67 -9.97
CA SER A 20 -35.26 12.77 -9.31
C SER A 20 -35.34 13.98 -10.25
N PRO A 21 -36.54 14.34 -10.75
CA PRO A 21 -36.73 15.52 -11.59
C PRO A 21 -36.28 16.83 -10.91
N GLN A 22 -36.42 16.90 -9.60
CA GLN A 22 -35.96 18.05 -8.82
C GLN A 22 -34.42 18.19 -8.87
N LYS A 23 -33.69 17.07 -8.84
CA LYS A 23 -32.22 17.08 -8.94
C LYS A 23 -31.75 17.53 -10.32
N SER A 24 -32.33 17.01 -11.41
CA SER A 24 -31.97 17.44 -12.78
C SER A 24 -32.31 18.91 -13.01
N SER A 25 -33.50 19.37 -12.63
CA SER A 25 -33.90 20.78 -12.71
C SER A 25 -32.96 21.72 -11.94
N THR A 26 -32.58 21.34 -10.71
CA THR A 26 -31.63 22.11 -9.89
C THR A 26 -30.24 22.13 -10.53
N PHE A 27 -29.78 20.99 -11.04
CA PHE A 27 -28.49 20.86 -11.73
C PHE A 27 -28.44 21.74 -12.99
N CYS A 28 -29.44 21.64 -13.88
CA CYS A 28 -29.52 22.42 -15.10
C CYS A 28 -29.52 23.92 -14.82
N LYS A 29 -30.38 24.41 -13.91
CA LYS A 29 -30.41 25.83 -13.52
C LYS A 29 -29.05 26.33 -13.06
N LYS A 30 -28.35 25.53 -12.24
CA LYS A 30 -27.03 25.88 -11.72
C LYS A 30 -25.99 25.93 -12.84
N MET A 31 -25.91 24.89 -13.67
CA MET A 31 -24.89 24.79 -14.72
C MET A 31 -25.14 25.79 -15.86
N SER A 32 -26.39 26.07 -16.24
CA SER A 32 -26.70 27.12 -17.23
C SER A 32 -26.17 28.48 -16.79
N LYS A 33 -26.40 28.83 -15.51
CA LYS A 33 -25.92 30.10 -14.95
C LYS A 33 -24.39 30.16 -14.90
N GLU A 34 -23.76 29.05 -14.55
CA GLU A 34 -22.31 29.01 -14.31
C GLU A 34 -21.50 28.94 -15.61
N LEU A 35 -21.96 28.19 -16.61
CA LEU A 35 -21.23 27.94 -17.84
C LEU A 35 -21.67 28.83 -19.02
N GLY A 36 -22.79 29.56 -18.89
CA GLY A 36 -23.21 30.57 -19.85
C GLY A 36 -23.92 30.05 -21.11
N TYR A 37 -24.34 28.77 -21.13
CA TYR A 37 -25.12 28.16 -22.20
C TYR A 37 -26.26 27.29 -21.63
N PRO A 38 -27.35 27.04 -22.39
CA PRO A 38 -28.53 26.37 -21.84
C PRO A 38 -28.30 24.89 -21.49
N PHE A 39 -28.71 24.52 -20.27
CA PHE A 39 -28.93 23.15 -19.83
C PHE A 39 -30.43 22.86 -19.72
N TYR A 40 -30.89 21.78 -20.36
CA TYR A 40 -32.28 21.33 -20.35
C TYR A 40 -32.44 20.10 -19.45
N ALA A 41 -33.43 20.14 -18.56
CA ALA A 41 -33.78 18.98 -17.74
C ALA A 41 -34.75 18.09 -18.52
N CYS A 42 -34.31 16.88 -18.83
CA CYS A 42 -35.08 15.91 -19.61
C CYS A 42 -35.99 15.05 -18.73
N ALA A 43 -37.13 14.63 -19.27
CA ALA A 43 -38.08 13.75 -18.57
C ALA A 43 -37.60 12.29 -18.55
N THR A 44 -36.89 11.87 -19.60
CA THR A 44 -36.32 10.54 -19.75
C THR A 44 -34.82 10.58 -20.05
N ALA A 45 -34.13 9.46 -19.83
CA ALA A 45 -32.74 9.30 -20.25
C ALA A 45 -32.62 9.33 -21.79
N GLU A 46 -33.59 8.74 -22.49
CA GLU A 46 -33.67 8.77 -23.96
C GLU A 46 -33.65 10.20 -24.52
N ASP A 47 -34.48 11.09 -23.97
CA ASP A 47 -34.52 12.50 -24.40
C ASP A 47 -33.17 13.20 -24.22
N ALA A 48 -32.43 12.86 -23.17
CA ALA A 48 -31.11 13.43 -22.92
C ALA A 48 -30.06 12.89 -23.91
N VAL A 49 -30.08 11.58 -24.16
CA VAL A 49 -29.10 10.89 -25.00
C VAL A 49 -29.28 11.21 -26.47
N ARG A 50 -30.51 11.19 -26.98
CA ARG A 50 -30.82 11.38 -28.42
C ARG A 50 -30.41 12.75 -28.96
N ASN A 51 -30.37 13.75 -28.09
CA ASN A 51 -29.99 15.12 -28.43
C ASN A 51 -28.49 15.41 -28.28
N ALA A 52 -27.71 14.50 -27.70
CA ALA A 52 -26.32 14.76 -27.35
C ALA A 52 -25.32 14.11 -28.33
N ASP A 53 -24.28 14.84 -28.69
CA ASP A 53 -23.11 14.32 -29.42
C ASP A 53 -22.06 13.71 -28.47
N VAL A 54 -22.04 14.17 -27.22
CA VAL A 54 -21.21 13.63 -26.14
C VAL A 54 -22.10 13.27 -24.96
N VAL A 55 -22.07 12.00 -24.56
CA VAL A 55 -22.92 11.45 -23.49
C VAL A 55 -22.04 11.11 -22.30
N PHE A 56 -22.46 11.52 -21.10
CA PHE A 56 -21.79 11.14 -19.85
C PHE A 56 -22.72 10.24 -19.04
N THR A 57 -22.26 9.06 -18.65
CA THR A 57 -22.97 8.17 -17.72
C THR A 57 -22.26 8.17 -16.37
N GLN A 58 -23.02 8.41 -15.30
CA GLN A 58 -22.54 8.52 -13.92
C GLN A 58 -23.63 8.08 -12.95
N THR A 59 -23.71 6.79 -12.66
CA THR A 59 -24.71 6.21 -11.78
C THR A 59 -24.10 5.15 -10.86
N PRO A 60 -24.59 5.02 -9.62
CA PRO A 60 -24.09 4.02 -8.68
C PRO A 60 -24.71 2.61 -8.89
N GLY A 61 -25.53 2.42 -9.93
CA GLY A 61 -26.34 1.22 -10.14
C GLY A 61 -25.65 0.15 -11.00
N GLY A 62 -26.29 -1.02 -11.11
CA GLY A 62 -25.89 -2.10 -12.03
C GLY A 62 -26.83 -2.27 -13.24
N GLU A 63 -27.76 -1.34 -13.43
CA GLU A 63 -28.71 -1.35 -14.55
C GLU A 63 -28.24 -0.38 -15.62
N TRP A 64 -28.49 -0.72 -16.89
CA TRP A 64 -28.17 0.14 -18.01
C TRP A 64 -28.96 1.45 -17.95
N VAL A 65 -28.29 2.54 -18.31
CA VAL A 65 -28.85 3.89 -18.26
C VAL A 65 -29.13 4.49 -19.64
N LEU A 66 -28.77 3.74 -20.69
CA LEU A 66 -29.08 4.06 -22.07
C LEU A 66 -29.29 2.80 -22.90
N ASP A 67 -30.02 2.96 -24.01
CA ASP A 67 -30.15 1.96 -25.06
C ASP A 67 -29.40 2.39 -26.34
N GLU A 68 -28.99 1.40 -27.13
CA GLU A 68 -28.23 1.62 -28.35
C GLU A 68 -28.97 2.52 -29.37
N GLU A 69 -30.28 2.34 -29.50
CA GLU A 69 -31.13 3.06 -30.47
C GLU A 69 -31.30 4.57 -30.17
N TRP A 70 -30.86 5.00 -28.99
CA TRP A 70 -30.91 6.40 -28.58
C TRP A 70 -29.68 7.17 -29.08
N LEU A 71 -28.59 6.47 -29.40
CA LEU A 71 -27.30 7.08 -29.71
C LEU A 71 -27.24 7.62 -31.13
N ARG A 72 -26.60 8.78 -31.28
CA ARG A 72 -26.19 9.29 -32.59
C ARG A 72 -25.02 8.42 -33.13
N PRO A 73 -24.92 8.18 -34.45
CA PRO A 73 -23.85 7.36 -35.02
C PRO A 73 -22.43 7.83 -34.65
N HIS A 74 -22.23 9.15 -34.50
CA HIS A 74 -20.96 9.77 -34.15
C HIS A 74 -20.80 10.08 -32.66
N ALA A 75 -21.68 9.56 -31.80
CA ALA A 75 -21.66 9.90 -30.38
C ALA A 75 -20.32 9.51 -29.73
N THR A 76 -19.93 10.27 -28.70
CA THR A 76 -18.85 9.91 -27.78
C THR A 76 -19.43 9.69 -26.40
N ILE A 77 -19.33 8.48 -25.87
CA ILE A 77 -19.82 8.13 -24.55
C ILE A 77 -18.63 8.12 -23.58
N ILE A 78 -18.73 8.87 -22.50
CA ILE A 78 -17.79 8.84 -21.38
C ILE A 78 -18.48 8.13 -20.21
N ALA A 79 -18.12 6.86 -20.00
CA ALA A 79 -18.66 6.05 -18.93
C ALA A 79 -17.73 6.07 -17.72
N SER A 80 -18.29 6.36 -16.54
CA SER A 80 -17.51 6.45 -15.30
C SER A 80 -18.25 6.00 -14.05
N GLY A 81 -19.36 5.28 -14.18
CA GLY A 81 -20.12 4.73 -13.04
C GLY A 81 -19.70 3.32 -12.62
N SER A 82 -18.96 2.61 -13.46
CA SER A 82 -18.56 1.22 -13.22
C SER A 82 -17.13 1.13 -12.66
N ASP A 83 -17.03 1.04 -11.35
CA ASP A 83 -15.77 0.88 -10.60
C ASP A 83 -15.75 -0.38 -9.73
N GLN A 84 -16.79 -1.22 -9.84
CA GLN A 84 -16.98 -2.45 -9.06
C GLN A 84 -17.55 -3.56 -9.96
N PRO A 85 -17.27 -4.84 -9.66
CA PRO A 85 -17.74 -5.98 -10.46
C PRO A 85 -19.26 -6.06 -10.67
N THR A 86 -20.05 -5.41 -9.82
CA THR A 86 -21.53 -5.43 -9.91
C THR A 86 -22.13 -4.21 -10.59
N LYS A 87 -21.31 -3.20 -10.92
CA LYS A 87 -21.77 -1.98 -11.59
C LYS A 87 -21.58 -2.10 -13.10
N ASN A 88 -22.54 -1.57 -13.84
CA ASN A 88 -22.56 -1.56 -15.29
C ASN A 88 -23.59 -0.53 -15.80
N GLU A 89 -23.16 0.43 -16.61
CA GLU A 89 -24.03 1.52 -17.09
C GLU A 89 -24.46 1.34 -18.55
N LEU A 90 -23.67 0.62 -19.35
CA LEU A 90 -23.88 0.49 -20.78
C LEU A 90 -24.26 -0.94 -21.18
N PRO A 91 -25.14 -1.11 -22.18
CA PRO A 91 -25.32 -2.40 -22.82
C PRO A 91 -24.01 -2.89 -23.46
N PRO A 92 -23.58 -4.15 -23.24
CA PRO A 92 -22.44 -4.76 -23.92
C PRO A 92 -22.43 -4.61 -25.44
N SER A 93 -23.61 -4.59 -26.08
CA SER A 93 -23.72 -4.40 -27.53
C SER A 93 -23.26 -3.02 -28.02
N VAL A 94 -23.39 -1.98 -27.19
CA VAL A 94 -22.92 -0.63 -27.50
C VAL A 94 -21.40 -0.61 -27.58
N MET A 95 -20.72 -1.29 -26.64
CA MET A 95 -19.27 -1.36 -26.59
C MET A 95 -18.69 -2.12 -27.79
N ALA A 96 -19.29 -3.26 -28.13
CA ALA A 96 -18.85 -4.11 -29.24
C ALA A 96 -18.94 -3.42 -30.62
N LYS A 97 -19.76 -2.38 -30.76
CA LYS A 97 -19.93 -1.60 -32.00
C LYS A 97 -19.13 -0.29 -32.01
N ALA A 98 -18.56 0.09 -30.87
CA ALA A 98 -17.85 1.35 -30.73
C ALA A 98 -16.34 1.18 -30.94
N LYS A 99 -15.67 2.25 -31.34
CA LYS A 99 -14.24 2.42 -31.10
C LYS A 99 -14.06 2.57 -29.58
N PHE A 100 -13.62 1.50 -28.93
CA PHE A 100 -13.60 1.38 -27.48
C PHE A 100 -12.25 1.82 -26.90
N VAL A 101 -12.27 2.79 -26.01
CA VAL A 101 -11.10 3.39 -25.36
C VAL A 101 -11.20 3.16 -23.85
N THR A 102 -10.11 2.77 -23.22
CA THR A 102 -10.04 2.55 -21.77
C THR A 102 -9.08 3.55 -21.13
N ASP A 103 -9.12 3.71 -19.81
CA ASP A 103 -7.98 4.31 -19.10
C ASP A 103 -6.85 3.31 -18.87
N ILE A 104 -7.14 2.21 -18.17
CA ILE A 104 -6.25 1.05 -18.00
C ILE A 104 -7.03 -0.20 -18.38
N THR A 105 -6.67 -0.82 -19.50
CA THR A 105 -7.39 -1.97 -20.07
C THR A 105 -7.50 -3.13 -19.10
N ALA A 106 -6.41 -3.42 -18.38
CA ALA A 106 -6.39 -4.49 -17.38
C ALA A 106 -7.34 -4.22 -16.19
N GLN A 107 -7.57 -2.94 -15.85
CA GLN A 107 -8.49 -2.53 -14.78
C GLN A 107 -9.93 -2.55 -15.28
N CYS A 108 -10.20 -1.95 -16.45
CA CYS A 108 -11.50 -1.97 -17.12
C CYS A 108 -12.02 -3.39 -17.33
N SER A 109 -11.14 -4.32 -17.74
CA SER A 109 -11.49 -5.74 -17.93
C SER A 109 -11.96 -6.44 -16.66
N ARG A 110 -11.66 -5.88 -15.47
CA ARG A 110 -12.01 -6.45 -14.17
C ARG A 110 -13.19 -5.76 -13.50
N VAL A 111 -13.31 -4.44 -13.62
CA VAL A 111 -14.30 -3.65 -12.85
C VAL A 111 -15.05 -2.60 -13.67
N GLY A 112 -14.55 -2.25 -14.86
CA GLY A 112 -15.17 -1.27 -15.76
C GLY A 112 -16.28 -1.84 -16.62
N GLU A 113 -16.74 -1.05 -17.59
CA GLU A 113 -17.73 -1.48 -18.60
C GLU A 113 -17.19 -2.63 -19.46
N LEU A 114 -15.89 -2.62 -19.80
CA LEU A 114 -15.25 -3.68 -20.61
C LEU A 114 -15.48 -5.08 -20.02
N ARG A 115 -15.48 -5.20 -18.68
CA ARG A 115 -15.75 -6.47 -17.99
C ARG A 115 -17.06 -7.09 -18.48
N SER A 116 -18.15 -6.31 -18.52
CA SER A 116 -19.47 -6.86 -18.86
C SER A 116 -19.55 -7.28 -20.33
N ALA A 117 -18.84 -6.60 -21.22
CA ALA A 117 -18.72 -7.00 -22.62
C ALA A 117 -17.92 -8.30 -22.80
N ILE A 118 -16.87 -8.49 -22.00
CA ILE A 118 -16.10 -9.75 -21.95
C ILE A 118 -16.95 -10.89 -21.37
N GLU A 119 -17.64 -10.66 -20.26
CA GLU A 119 -18.52 -11.65 -19.62
C GLU A 119 -19.68 -12.07 -20.53
N ALA A 120 -20.19 -11.15 -21.35
CA ALA A 120 -21.20 -11.42 -22.37
C ALA A 120 -20.64 -12.12 -23.63
N GLY A 121 -19.32 -12.29 -23.74
CA GLY A 121 -18.66 -12.91 -24.89
C GLY A 121 -18.69 -12.05 -26.17
N LEU A 122 -18.90 -10.74 -26.04
CA LEU A 122 -18.97 -9.81 -27.18
C LEU A 122 -17.65 -9.10 -27.49
N MET A 123 -16.74 -9.05 -26.52
CA MET A 123 -15.42 -8.44 -26.65
C MET A 123 -14.36 -9.22 -25.87
N THR A 124 -13.11 -8.95 -26.18
CA THR A 124 -11.90 -9.33 -25.46
C THR A 124 -11.06 -8.09 -25.17
N ALA A 125 -10.04 -8.21 -24.33
CA ALA A 125 -9.10 -7.11 -24.09
C ALA A 125 -8.36 -6.66 -25.37
N ASP A 126 -8.21 -7.55 -26.35
CA ASP A 126 -7.55 -7.25 -27.63
C ASP A 126 -8.44 -6.42 -28.57
N ASP A 127 -9.76 -6.40 -28.34
CA ASP A 127 -10.70 -5.57 -29.10
C ASP A 127 -10.66 -4.09 -28.66
N VAL A 128 -9.95 -3.77 -27.58
CA VAL A 128 -9.76 -2.39 -27.12
C VAL A 128 -8.92 -1.62 -28.13
N HIS A 129 -9.48 -0.53 -28.68
CA HIS A 129 -8.79 0.29 -29.67
C HIS A 129 -7.54 0.91 -29.07
N ALA A 130 -7.64 1.56 -27.91
CA ALA A 130 -6.51 2.19 -27.24
C ALA A 130 -6.77 2.42 -25.75
N GLU A 131 -5.70 2.46 -24.95
CA GLU A 131 -5.74 3.20 -23.69
C GLU A 131 -5.62 4.70 -23.99
N ILE A 132 -6.31 5.56 -23.22
CA ILE A 132 -6.35 7.01 -23.47
C ILE A 132 -4.94 7.63 -23.46
N GLY A 133 -4.01 7.09 -22.68
CA GLY A 133 -2.61 7.50 -22.68
C GLY A 133 -1.93 7.31 -24.05
N GLN A 134 -2.24 6.23 -24.77
CA GLN A 134 -1.70 5.96 -26.11
C GLN A 134 -2.22 6.98 -27.13
N ILE A 135 -3.46 7.43 -26.97
CA ILE A 135 -4.03 8.49 -27.81
C ILE A 135 -3.36 9.83 -27.51
N ILE A 136 -3.20 10.17 -26.22
CA ILE A 136 -2.55 11.43 -25.79
C ILE A 136 -1.10 11.50 -26.27
N ASN A 137 -0.38 10.38 -26.26
CA ASN A 137 0.99 10.28 -26.74
C ASN A 137 1.12 10.22 -28.27
N GLY A 138 0.00 10.13 -29.00
CA GLY A 138 -0.02 10.02 -30.46
C GLY A 138 0.37 8.63 -31.00
N GLU A 139 0.44 7.61 -30.15
CA GLU A 139 0.73 6.22 -30.53
C GLU A 139 -0.44 5.59 -31.30
N LYS A 140 -1.67 5.98 -30.95
CA LYS A 140 -2.90 5.57 -31.63
C LYS A 140 -3.78 6.79 -31.92
N PRO A 141 -4.50 6.82 -33.06
CA PRO A 141 -5.38 7.94 -33.36
C PRO A 141 -6.62 7.90 -32.46
N GLY A 142 -7.10 9.07 -32.05
CA GLY A 142 -8.41 9.22 -31.40
C GLY A 142 -9.56 9.09 -32.40
N ARG A 143 -10.44 10.11 -32.45
CA ARG A 143 -11.48 10.23 -33.48
C ARG A 143 -10.85 10.58 -34.83
N VAL A 144 -11.22 9.86 -35.89
CA VAL A 144 -10.79 10.18 -37.27
C VAL A 144 -11.97 10.34 -38.24
N GLY A 145 -13.19 10.04 -37.82
CA GLY A 145 -14.41 10.29 -38.57
C GLY A 145 -15.66 10.28 -37.68
N ASN A 146 -16.72 9.67 -38.20
CA ASN A 146 -18.04 9.61 -37.55
C ASN A 146 -18.24 8.36 -36.68
N GLU A 147 -17.18 7.82 -36.11
CA GLU A 147 -17.28 6.59 -35.31
C GLU A 147 -18.07 6.82 -34.02
N LEU A 148 -18.82 5.81 -33.56
CA LEU A 148 -19.26 5.74 -32.18
C LEU A 148 -18.01 5.49 -31.31
N ILE A 149 -17.78 6.30 -30.29
CA ILE A 149 -16.66 6.12 -29.35
C ILE A 149 -17.22 5.88 -27.97
N VAL A 150 -16.70 4.87 -27.27
CA VAL A 150 -16.98 4.64 -25.86
C VAL A 150 -15.65 4.74 -25.12
N CYS A 151 -15.59 5.61 -24.12
CA CYS A 151 -14.49 5.72 -23.18
C CYS A 151 -14.92 5.14 -21.84
N ASP A 152 -14.37 3.98 -21.48
CA ASP A 152 -14.53 3.34 -20.18
C ASP A 152 -13.46 3.86 -19.22
N LEU A 153 -13.86 4.71 -18.28
CA LEU A 153 -12.98 5.42 -17.36
C LEU A 153 -13.25 4.97 -15.92
N THR A 154 -12.35 4.17 -15.38
CA THR A 154 -12.44 3.62 -14.02
C THR A 154 -11.65 4.45 -12.97
N GLY A 155 -10.90 5.44 -13.43
CA GLY A 155 -10.03 6.28 -12.61
C GLY A 155 -8.63 5.70 -12.49
N THR A 156 -7.60 6.56 -12.54
CA THR A 156 -6.21 6.13 -12.42
C THR A 156 -5.43 6.97 -11.42
N GLY A 157 -4.48 6.35 -10.72
CA GLY A 157 -3.60 7.08 -9.79
C GLY A 157 -2.77 8.19 -10.46
N ALA A 158 -2.57 8.14 -11.79
CA ALA A 158 -1.93 9.22 -12.53
C ALA A 158 -2.77 10.52 -12.52
N GLN A 159 -4.11 10.39 -12.56
CA GLN A 159 -5.02 11.53 -12.47
C GLN A 159 -4.98 12.15 -11.06
N ASP A 160 -4.96 11.32 -10.02
CA ASP A 160 -4.84 11.75 -8.63
C ASP A 160 -3.49 12.44 -8.36
N ALA A 161 -2.39 11.88 -8.90
CA ALA A 161 -1.07 12.50 -8.81
C ALA A 161 -1.02 13.85 -9.53
N ALA A 162 -1.66 13.97 -10.70
CA ALA A 162 -1.73 15.22 -11.46
C ALA A 162 -2.54 16.29 -10.71
N ILE A 163 -3.70 15.96 -10.14
CA ILE A 163 -4.50 16.92 -9.39
C ILE A 163 -3.81 17.32 -8.08
N GLY A 164 -3.20 16.37 -7.36
CA GLY A 164 -2.41 16.66 -6.16
C GLY A 164 -1.27 17.64 -6.47
N SER A 165 -0.50 17.36 -7.54
CA SER A 165 0.57 18.26 -8.00
C SER A 165 0.05 19.64 -8.41
N TYR A 166 -1.10 19.71 -9.08
CA TYR A 166 -1.71 20.97 -9.48
C TYR A 166 -2.18 21.78 -8.27
N VAL A 167 -2.82 21.15 -7.30
CA VAL A 167 -3.26 21.80 -6.05
C VAL A 167 -2.07 22.41 -5.32
N MET A 168 -0.95 21.70 -5.23
CA MET A 168 0.28 22.25 -4.63
C MET A 168 0.74 23.51 -5.36
N LYS A 169 0.80 23.49 -6.70
CA LYS A 169 1.15 24.69 -7.49
C LYS A 169 0.20 25.87 -7.26
N VAL A 170 -1.10 25.61 -7.08
CA VAL A 170 -2.08 26.66 -6.74
C VAL A 170 -1.82 27.22 -5.34
N LEU A 171 -1.61 26.36 -4.35
CA LEU A 171 -1.34 26.78 -2.97
C LEU A 171 -0.01 27.53 -2.83
N ASP A 172 0.99 27.15 -3.62
CA ASP A 172 2.30 27.83 -3.70
C ASP A 172 2.24 29.14 -4.51
N GLY A 173 1.07 29.51 -5.05
CA GLY A 173 0.88 30.73 -5.82
C GLY A 173 1.51 30.71 -7.22
N VAL A 174 1.95 29.54 -7.70
CA VAL A 174 2.56 29.36 -9.03
C VAL A 174 1.52 29.50 -10.15
N VAL A 175 0.26 29.16 -9.88
CA VAL A 175 -0.84 29.26 -10.85
C VAL A 175 -1.77 30.43 -10.46
N PRO A 176 -1.67 31.60 -11.10
CA PRO A 176 -2.58 32.71 -10.85
C PRO A 176 -3.99 32.42 -11.40
N GLY A 177 -5.02 32.74 -10.63
CA GLY A 177 -6.39 32.89 -11.16
C GLY A 177 -7.28 31.64 -11.19
N ALA A 178 -7.01 30.60 -10.40
CA ALA A 178 -8.04 29.58 -10.19
C ALA A 178 -9.24 30.22 -9.49
N MET A 179 -10.39 30.36 -10.16
CA MET A 179 -11.63 30.78 -9.49
C MET A 179 -11.97 29.73 -8.44
N PRO A 180 -11.91 30.06 -7.14
CA PRO A 180 -12.26 29.09 -6.12
C PRO A 180 -13.74 28.75 -6.27
N PRO A 181 -14.10 27.46 -6.18
CA PRO A 181 -15.51 27.08 -6.24
C PRO A 181 -16.29 27.81 -5.15
N VAL A 182 -17.55 28.15 -5.43
CA VAL A 182 -18.46 28.74 -4.44
C VAL A 182 -18.52 27.81 -3.22
N PHE A 183 -17.97 28.29 -2.10
CA PHE A 183 -17.90 27.57 -0.85
C PHE A 183 -19.26 27.56 -0.16
N ASP A 184 -19.85 26.37 0.00
CA ASP A 184 -21.06 26.20 0.80
C ASP A 184 -20.65 25.83 2.24
N ALA A 185 -20.73 26.80 3.13
CA ALA A 185 -20.39 26.65 4.54
C ALA A 185 -21.37 25.73 5.30
N ASN A 186 -22.58 25.53 4.76
CA ASN A 186 -23.65 24.79 5.44
C ASN A 186 -23.66 23.29 5.11
N LYS A 187 -22.83 22.82 4.16
CA LYS A 187 -22.70 21.40 3.87
C LYS A 187 -22.02 20.67 5.04
N PRO A 188 -22.61 19.57 5.56
CA PRO A 188 -21.97 18.72 6.55
C PRO A 188 -20.61 18.23 6.07
N ARG A 189 -19.63 18.19 6.97
CA ARG A 189 -18.27 17.72 6.70
C ARG A 189 -17.80 16.84 7.85
N LEU A 190 -16.97 15.88 7.51
CA LEU A 190 -16.18 15.17 8.52
C LEU A 190 -15.16 16.15 9.14
N PRO A 191 -14.83 16.00 10.43
CA PRO A 191 -13.79 16.80 11.06
C PRO A 191 -12.46 16.67 10.31
N ALA A 192 -11.64 17.73 10.37
CA ALA A 192 -10.26 17.63 9.89
C ALA A 192 -9.47 16.62 10.74
N PRO A 193 -8.56 15.84 10.13
CA PRO A 193 -7.73 14.91 10.89
C PRO A 193 -6.83 15.68 11.86
N LYS A 194 -6.59 15.10 13.04
CA LYS A 194 -5.52 15.58 13.93
C LYS A 194 -4.16 15.34 13.26
N LEU A 195 -3.27 16.32 13.28
CA LEU A 195 -1.91 16.18 12.79
C LEU A 195 -0.97 16.01 13.98
N TYR A 196 -0.24 14.89 14.02
CA TYR A 196 0.78 14.64 15.04
C TYR A 196 2.16 14.66 14.40
N ASP A 197 3.03 15.51 14.91
CA ASP A 197 4.42 15.58 14.46
C ASP A 197 5.28 14.46 15.05
N TYR A 198 6.48 14.33 14.49
CA TYR A 198 7.44 13.29 14.86
C TYR A 198 7.86 13.35 16.33
N ASP A 199 8.11 14.54 16.86
CA ASP A 199 8.61 14.71 18.23
C ASP A 199 7.54 14.36 19.26
N THR A 200 6.28 14.71 18.99
CA THR A 200 5.12 14.32 19.80
C THR A 200 4.96 12.81 19.82
N ILE A 201 5.05 12.15 18.66
CA ILE A 201 4.94 10.68 18.57
C ILE A 201 6.08 10.01 19.32
N LYS A 202 7.33 10.45 19.09
CA LYS A 202 8.53 9.84 19.65
C LYS A 202 8.63 10.00 21.16
N SER A 203 8.16 11.11 21.71
CA SER A 203 8.14 11.34 23.15
C SER A 203 7.03 10.58 23.88
N SER A 204 5.99 10.12 23.16
CA SER A 204 4.81 9.48 23.74
C SER A 204 4.80 7.95 23.56
N VAL A 205 5.42 7.45 22.50
CA VAL A 205 5.32 6.04 22.08
C VAL A 205 6.72 5.42 22.08
N ALA A 206 6.88 4.29 22.75
CA ALA A 206 8.14 3.55 22.85
C ALA A 206 7.89 2.03 22.76
N PRO A 207 8.94 1.20 22.53
CA PRO A 207 8.80 -0.25 22.64
C PRO A 207 8.24 -0.63 24.01
N SER A 208 7.17 -1.41 24.02
CA SER A 208 6.52 -1.88 25.24
C SER A 208 5.99 -3.29 25.00
N ARG A 209 5.76 -4.01 26.10
CA ARG A 209 5.11 -5.32 26.01
C ARG A 209 3.71 -5.22 25.40
N GLU A 210 2.96 -4.17 25.74
CA GLU A 210 1.61 -3.92 25.19
C GLU A 210 1.65 -3.70 23.66
N LEU A 211 2.64 -2.96 23.15
CA LEU A 211 2.82 -2.80 21.70
C LEU A 211 3.15 -4.15 21.03
N THR A 212 4.03 -4.95 21.64
CA THR A 212 4.34 -6.29 21.12
C THR A 212 3.10 -7.19 21.10
N GLU A 213 2.29 -7.16 22.17
CA GLU A 213 1.03 -7.92 22.26
C GLU A 213 -0.02 -7.43 21.25
N SER A 214 -0.07 -6.12 20.95
CA SER A 214 -0.92 -5.57 19.89
C SER A 214 -0.53 -6.11 18.50
N VAL A 215 0.77 -6.17 18.21
CA VAL A 215 1.27 -6.75 16.94
C VAL A 215 1.07 -8.27 16.89
N GLU A 216 1.21 -8.96 18.02
CA GLU A 216 0.92 -10.40 18.16
C GLU A 216 -0.56 -10.71 17.86
N ASP A 217 -1.48 -9.94 18.43
CA ASP A 217 -2.91 -10.07 18.15
C ASP A 217 -3.21 -9.84 16.66
N ALA A 218 -2.60 -8.84 16.04
CA ALA A 218 -2.78 -8.60 14.62
C ALA A 218 -2.32 -9.77 13.73
N PHE A 219 -1.23 -10.46 14.09
CA PHE A 219 -0.83 -11.69 13.41
C PHE A 219 -1.83 -12.84 13.63
N SER A 220 -2.31 -13.01 14.87
CA SER A 220 -3.36 -13.98 15.22
C SER A 220 -4.61 -13.78 14.37
N GLN A 221 -5.11 -12.54 14.32
CA GLN A 221 -6.32 -12.17 13.58
C GLN A 221 -6.13 -12.31 12.08
N LEU A 222 -4.94 -11.98 11.56
CA LEU A 222 -4.60 -12.16 10.16
C LEU A 222 -4.69 -13.64 9.75
N ALA A 223 -4.13 -14.55 10.56
CA ALA A 223 -4.21 -15.99 10.30
C ALA A 223 -5.64 -16.55 10.43
N ASN A 224 -6.51 -15.90 11.20
CA ASN A 224 -7.94 -16.25 11.29
C ASN A 224 -8.78 -15.65 10.15
N GLY A 225 -8.17 -14.96 9.18
CA GLY A 225 -8.89 -14.30 8.08
C GLY A 225 -9.71 -13.08 8.53
N ARG A 226 -9.39 -12.50 9.68
CA ARG A 226 -10.10 -11.37 10.31
C ARG A 226 -9.40 -10.03 10.12
N VAL A 227 -8.52 -9.94 9.13
CA VAL A 227 -7.88 -8.68 8.75
C VAL A 227 -7.98 -8.52 7.25
N ASP A 228 -8.60 -7.42 6.81
CA ASP A 228 -8.53 -7.00 5.43
C ASP A 228 -7.19 -6.33 5.19
N VAL A 229 -6.31 -7.01 4.45
CA VAL A 229 -4.94 -6.56 4.13
C VAL A 229 -4.70 -6.74 2.64
N PRO A 230 -4.77 -5.66 1.84
CA PRO A 230 -4.34 -5.72 0.46
C PRO A 230 -2.83 -5.97 0.36
N LEU A 231 -2.39 -6.52 -0.78
CA LEU A 231 -0.97 -6.62 -1.09
C LEU A 231 -0.33 -5.22 -1.10
N PRO A 232 0.93 -5.08 -0.64
CA PRO A 232 1.62 -3.81 -0.67
C PRO A 232 1.66 -3.20 -2.08
N MET A 233 1.30 -1.93 -2.18
CA MET A 233 1.47 -1.13 -3.38
C MET A 233 2.86 -0.47 -3.35
N HIS A 234 3.48 -0.34 -4.51
CA HIS A 234 4.80 0.26 -4.69
C HIS A 234 4.73 1.36 -5.73
N ILE A 235 5.16 2.57 -5.36
CA ILE A 235 5.35 3.69 -6.29
C ILE A 235 6.84 3.91 -6.45
N GLY A 236 7.37 3.64 -7.65
CA GLY A 236 8.76 3.93 -7.98
C GLY A 236 8.90 5.36 -8.50
N ILE A 237 9.94 6.06 -8.05
CA ILE A 237 10.28 7.39 -8.54
C ILE A 237 11.49 7.26 -9.46
N ALA A 238 11.30 7.63 -10.72
CA ALA A 238 12.39 7.68 -11.69
C ALA A 238 13.37 8.81 -11.32
N GLU A 239 14.66 8.54 -11.46
CA GLU A 239 15.69 9.56 -11.31
C GLU A 239 15.69 10.49 -12.53
N THR A 240 15.31 11.75 -12.32
CA THR A 240 15.30 12.84 -13.31
C THR A 240 16.00 14.08 -12.73
N PRO A 241 16.28 15.13 -13.52
CA PRO A 241 16.79 16.39 -12.96
C PRO A 241 15.88 17.01 -11.88
N GLU A 242 14.58 16.76 -11.95
CA GLU A 242 13.55 17.27 -11.03
C GLU A 242 13.27 16.33 -9.85
N ALA A 243 13.55 15.03 -9.98
CA ALA A 243 13.21 14.01 -8.99
C ALA A 243 14.39 13.04 -8.72
N GLY A 244 14.67 12.77 -7.44
CA GLY A 244 15.71 11.81 -7.06
C GLY A 244 15.21 10.36 -7.07
N PRO A 245 16.12 9.36 -7.15
CA PRO A 245 15.74 7.96 -7.01
C PRO A 245 15.15 7.74 -5.63
N GLY A 246 14.04 7.00 -5.58
CA GLY A 246 13.33 6.70 -4.35
C GLY A 246 12.09 5.87 -4.65
N ASP A 247 11.48 5.37 -3.60
CA ASP A 247 10.23 4.61 -3.74
C ASP A 247 9.33 4.82 -2.51
N CYS A 248 8.04 4.49 -2.68
CA CYS A 248 7.07 4.49 -1.60
C CYS A 248 6.36 3.15 -1.52
N HIS A 249 6.43 2.53 -0.34
CA HIS A 249 5.66 1.33 -0.01
C HIS A 249 4.38 1.75 0.71
N ILE A 250 3.24 1.44 0.10
CA ILE A 250 1.91 1.75 0.66
C ILE A 250 1.27 0.46 1.15
N LYS A 251 0.91 0.43 2.44
CA LYS A 251 0.32 -0.74 3.10
C LYS A 251 -0.90 -0.30 3.89
N GLY A 252 -2.02 -0.98 3.69
CA GLY A 252 -3.27 -0.75 4.41
C GLY A 252 -3.68 -1.98 5.23
N GLY A 253 -4.38 -1.77 6.33
CA GLY A 253 -4.96 -2.85 7.12
C GLY A 253 -6.18 -2.42 7.90
N TYR A 254 -7.16 -3.31 7.98
CA TYR A 254 -8.31 -3.22 8.88
C TYR A 254 -8.47 -4.52 9.65
N ILE A 255 -8.36 -4.47 10.97
CA ILE A 255 -8.65 -5.60 11.86
C ILE A 255 -10.16 -5.60 12.14
N GLU A 256 -10.83 -6.70 11.84
CA GLU A 256 -12.29 -6.82 11.95
C GLU A 256 -12.80 -6.41 13.34
N GLY A 257 -13.76 -5.49 13.37
CA GLY A 257 -14.33 -4.95 14.61
C GLY A 257 -13.55 -3.83 15.27
N ALA A 258 -12.35 -3.48 14.77
CA ALA A 258 -11.62 -2.31 15.26
C ALA A 258 -12.36 -1.01 14.90
N PRO A 259 -12.26 0.06 15.72
CA PRO A 259 -12.86 1.36 15.42
C PRO A 259 -12.08 2.14 14.35
N THR A 260 -10.91 1.65 13.97
CA THR A 260 -10.02 2.31 13.02
C THR A 260 -9.42 1.34 12.01
N TRP A 261 -9.14 1.84 10.81
CA TRP A 261 -8.25 1.21 9.85
C TRP A 261 -7.08 2.16 9.57
N THR A 262 -6.00 1.67 8.98
CA THR A 262 -4.78 2.46 8.81
C THR A 262 -4.15 2.19 7.47
N VAL A 263 -3.66 3.26 6.83
CA VAL A 263 -2.78 3.18 5.66
C VAL A 263 -1.49 3.90 5.98
N LYS A 264 -0.38 3.23 5.71
CA LYS A 264 0.96 3.79 5.83
C LYS A 264 1.53 4.10 4.45
N LEU A 265 2.11 5.28 4.31
CA LEU A 265 2.97 5.66 3.20
C LEU A 265 4.41 5.68 3.72
N ALA A 266 5.20 4.66 3.37
CA ALA A 266 6.61 4.59 3.73
C ALA A 266 7.48 4.99 2.55
N ASN A 267 7.97 6.23 2.56
CA ASN A 267 8.90 6.76 1.57
C ASN A 267 10.31 6.29 1.92
N VAL A 268 10.89 5.42 1.11
CA VAL A 268 12.20 4.81 1.35
C VAL A 268 13.12 4.98 0.14
N SER A 269 14.38 4.55 0.29
CA SER A 269 15.39 4.59 -0.77
C SER A 269 15.83 5.99 -1.24
N PHE A 270 15.47 7.07 -0.54
CA PHE A 270 15.93 8.43 -0.82
C PHE A 270 17.35 8.68 -0.27
N TYR A 271 18.31 7.82 -0.58
CA TYR A 271 19.64 7.83 0.04
C TYR A 271 20.42 9.13 -0.19
N ASN A 272 20.12 9.86 -1.26
CA ASN A 272 20.72 11.16 -1.55
C ASN A 272 20.28 12.27 -0.58
N ASN A 273 19.21 12.08 0.20
CA ASN A 273 18.79 13.02 1.24
C ASN A 273 19.85 13.23 2.33
N VAL A 274 20.67 12.20 2.60
CA VAL A 274 21.72 12.28 3.61
C VAL A 274 22.72 13.40 3.28
N LYS A 275 23.04 13.62 2.00
CA LYS A 275 23.92 14.70 1.53
C LYS A 275 23.32 16.10 1.76
N LYS A 276 21.99 16.18 1.93
CA LYS A 276 21.22 17.40 2.19
C LYS A 276 20.93 17.61 3.68
N GLY A 277 21.43 16.74 4.57
CA GLY A 277 21.09 16.76 6.00
C GLY A 277 19.69 16.24 6.32
N LEU A 278 19.03 15.54 5.38
CA LEU A 278 17.70 14.96 5.52
C LEU A 278 17.78 13.44 5.73
N PRO A 279 16.78 12.80 6.36
CA PRO A 279 16.75 11.35 6.51
C PRO A 279 16.57 10.65 5.15
N ALA A 280 17.16 9.45 5.04
CA ALA A 280 17.09 8.60 3.83
C ALA A 280 15.70 7.97 3.59
N GLY A 281 14.77 8.16 4.53
CA GLY A 281 13.38 7.76 4.41
C GLY A 281 12.51 8.56 5.37
N SER A 282 11.22 8.61 5.08
CA SER A 282 10.20 9.23 5.91
C SER A 282 8.88 8.51 5.69
N GLY A 283 7.79 9.02 6.26
CA GLY A 283 6.48 8.45 6.05
C GLY A 283 5.41 9.05 6.93
N VAL A 284 4.18 8.68 6.61
CA VAL A 284 3.01 8.98 7.42
C VAL A 284 2.17 7.74 7.62
N PHE A 285 1.51 7.68 8.77
CA PHE A 285 0.36 6.79 8.98
C PHE A 285 -0.90 7.66 8.93
N VAL A 286 -1.85 7.28 8.09
CA VAL A 286 -3.19 7.84 8.08
C VAL A 286 -4.09 6.85 8.79
N VAL A 287 -4.59 7.24 9.97
CA VAL A 287 -5.56 6.46 10.74
C VAL A 287 -6.94 7.00 10.44
N CYS A 288 -7.83 6.13 9.99
CA CYS A 288 -9.19 6.47 9.58
C CYS A 288 -10.21 5.85 10.53
N ASP A 289 -11.30 6.55 10.76
CA ASP A 289 -12.45 6.08 11.52
C ASP A 289 -13.25 5.07 10.68
N ALA A 290 -13.40 3.85 11.19
CA ALA A 290 -14.12 2.78 10.50
C ALA A 290 -15.65 2.96 10.52
N THR A 291 -16.18 3.85 11.37
CA THR A 291 -17.63 4.08 11.54
C THR A 291 -18.20 5.13 10.57
N ASN A 292 -17.38 6.11 10.19
CA ASN A 292 -17.82 7.23 9.33
C ASN A 292 -16.92 7.46 8.10
N GLY A 293 -15.79 6.75 7.99
CA GLY A 293 -14.87 6.83 6.86
C GLY A 293 -13.94 8.05 6.86
N GLY A 294 -13.98 8.90 7.88
CA GLY A 294 -13.16 10.10 7.98
C GLY A 294 -11.73 9.82 8.44
N PRO A 295 -10.72 10.55 7.92
CA PRO A 295 -9.38 10.49 8.47
C PRO A 295 -9.39 11.05 9.89
N LYS A 296 -9.05 10.22 10.87
CA LYS A 296 -9.00 10.59 12.29
C LYS A 296 -7.69 11.30 12.63
N ALA A 297 -6.57 10.78 12.11
CA ALA A 297 -5.25 11.35 12.34
C ALA A 297 -4.28 11.11 11.19
N VAL A 298 -3.33 12.03 11.01
CA VAL A 298 -2.13 11.84 10.21
C VAL A 298 -0.92 11.93 11.15
N LEU A 299 -0.16 10.84 11.21
CA LEU A 299 0.98 10.66 12.10
C LEU A 299 2.27 10.78 11.28
N HIS A 300 3.00 11.88 11.44
CA HIS A 300 4.29 12.07 10.75
C HIS A 300 5.39 11.30 11.48
N GLU A 301 5.76 10.14 10.93
CA GLU A 301 6.51 9.14 11.71
C GLU A 301 8.02 9.12 11.44
N ASN A 302 8.52 9.69 10.33
CA ASN A 302 9.93 9.58 9.91
C ASN A 302 10.52 8.15 10.09
N ARG A 303 9.70 7.13 9.78
CA ARG A 303 9.96 5.68 9.96
C ARG A 303 9.97 5.16 11.41
N TYR A 304 9.78 5.97 12.43
CA TYR A 304 9.79 5.53 13.82
C TYR A 304 8.70 4.50 14.14
N LEU A 305 7.45 4.72 13.73
CA LEU A 305 6.38 3.74 13.93
C LEU A 305 6.63 2.47 13.11
N THR A 306 7.16 2.62 11.89
CA THR A 306 7.62 1.50 11.07
C THR A 306 8.68 0.68 11.82
N ASP A 307 9.68 1.32 12.42
CA ASP A 307 10.76 0.65 13.13
C ASP A 307 10.22 -0.06 14.38
N LEU A 308 9.34 0.59 15.14
CA LEU A 308 8.69 0.02 16.32
C LEU A 308 7.87 -1.23 15.99
N ARG A 309 6.97 -1.18 14.99
CA ARG A 309 6.17 -2.35 14.61
C ARG A 309 7.02 -3.47 13.99
N THR A 310 8.12 -3.13 13.32
CA THR A 310 9.07 -4.11 12.79
C THR A 310 9.81 -4.81 13.93
N GLY A 311 10.28 -4.05 14.93
CA GLY A 311 10.87 -4.59 16.15
C GLY A 311 9.90 -5.49 16.93
N ALA A 312 8.66 -5.05 17.10
CA ALA A 312 7.60 -5.83 17.73
C ALA A 312 7.34 -7.15 16.98
N ALA A 313 7.30 -7.14 15.64
CA ALA A 313 7.14 -8.36 14.85
C ALA A 313 8.28 -9.37 15.08
N GLY A 314 9.53 -8.91 15.16
CA GLY A 314 10.64 -9.78 15.49
C GLY A 314 10.61 -10.28 16.94
N ALA A 315 10.15 -9.46 17.88
CA ALA A 315 9.94 -9.88 19.27
C ALA A 315 8.87 -10.98 19.36
N VAL A 316 7.76 -10.87 18.62
CA VAL A 316 6.75 -11.94 18.50
C VAL A 316 7.37 -13.23 17.94
N ALA A 317 8.21 -13.14 16.91
CA ALA A 317 8.92 -14.30 16.39
C ALA A 317 9.82 -14.94 17.46
N VAL A 318 10.56 -14.16 18.25
CA VAL A 318 11.36 -14.67 19.38
C VAL A 318 10.49 -15.39 20.40
N LYS A 319 9.40 -14.74 20.85
CA LYS A 319 8.47 -15.29 21.86
C LYS A 319 7.97 -16.69 21.50
N HIS A 320 7.67 -16.93 20.22
CA HIS A 320 7.03 -18.16 19.76
C HIS A 320 7.97 -19.20 19.14
N LEU A 321 9.14 -18.79 18.64
CA LEU A 321 10.03 -19.64 17.85
C LEU A 321 11.43 -19.81 18.45
N ALA A 322 11.83 -19.01 19.44
CA ALA A 322 13.13 -19.20 20.09
C ALA A 322 13.13 -20.49 20.92
N ILE A 323 14.32 -21.04 21.16
CA ILE A 323 14.44 -22.10 22.17
C ILE A 323 14.15 -21.50 23.55
N LYS A 324 13.46 -22.26 24.40
CA LYS A 324 12.96 -21.77 25.71
C LYS A 324 14.06 -21.11 26.56
N ASP A 325 15.28 -21.66 26.51
CA ASP A 325 16.43 -21.17 27.28
C ASP A 325 17.43 -20.42 26.38
N ALA A 326 16.96 -19.69 25.36
CA ALA A 326 17.83 -18.86 24.53
C ALA A 326 18.48 -17.77 25.41
N LYS A 327 19.81 -17.73 25.44
CA LYS A 327 20.58 -16.81 26.30
C LYS A 327 21.29 -15.71 25.52
N SER A 328 21.51 -15.92 24.23
CA SER A 328 22.26 -14.97 23.41
C SER A 328 21.58 -14.57 22.11
N VAL A 329 21.80 -13.31 21.72
CA VAL A 329 21.25 -12.72 20.50
C VAL A 329 22.33 -12.04 19.67
N ALA A 330 22.29 -12.19 18.35
CA ALA A 330 23.15 -11.45 17.41
C ALA A 330 22.33 -10.57 16.47
N PHE A 331 22.89 -9.41 16.13
CA PHE A 331 22.34 -8.47 15.15
C PHE A 331 23.32 -8.27 13.99
N ILE A 332 22.92 -8.68 12.80
CA ILE A 332 23.68 -8.51 11.56
C ILE A 332 23.11 -7.31 10.79
N GLY A 333 23.86 -6.22 10.82
CA GLY A 333 23.38 -4.87 10.54
C GLY A 333 22.96 -4.17 11.84
N THR A 334 23.65 -3.08 12.19
CA THR A 334 23.45 -2.35 13.45
C THR A 334 22.78 -0.98 13.23
N GLY A 335 21.74 -0.96 12.39
CA GLY A 335 20.95 0.23 12.09
C GLY A 335 19.80 0.45 13.08
N VAL A 336 18.90 1.39 12.77
CA VAL A 336 17.78 1.77 13.64
C VAL A 336 16.82 0.59 13.90
N ILE A 337 16.57 -0.25 12.89
CA ILE A 337 15.72 -1.46 13.05
C ILE A 337 16.34 -2.43 14.06
N ALA A 338 17.67 -2.58 14.09
CA ALA A 338 18.35 -3.44 15.05
C ALA A 338 18.15 -2.96 16.48
N GLU A 339 18.18 -1.65 16.71
CA GLU A 339 17.86 -1.11 18.03
C GLU A 339 16.40 -1.37 18.41
N ALA A 340 15.45 -1.17 17.48
CA ALA A 340 14.03 -1.43 17.74
C ALA A 340 13.77 -2.91 18.04
N MET A 341 14.44 -3.81 17.33
CA MET A 341 14.37 -5.27 17.53
C MET A 341 14.99 -5.69 18.87
N ALA A 342 16.14 -5.13 19.24
CA ALA A 342 16.76 -5.39 20.54
C ALA A 342 15.84 -4.95 21.68
N ARG A 343 15.35 -3.70 21.64
CA ARG A 343 14.42 -3.16 22.65
C ARG A 343 13.12 -3.96 22.74
N SER A 344 12.51 -4.27 21.59
CA SER A 344 11.23 -5.00 21.57
C SER A 344 11.39 -6.45 22.02
N SER A 345 12.49 -7.12 21.65
CA SER A 345 12.74 -8.50 22.08
C SER A 345 12.97 -8.57 23.59
N ALA A 346 13.63 -7.57 24.17
CA ALA A 346 13.82 -7.46 25.62
C ALA A 346 12.50 -7.32 26.41
N THR A 347 11.38 -6.92 25.77
CA THR A 347 10.07 -6.84 26.45
C THR A 347 9.37 -8.19 26.58
N VAL A 348 9.81 -9.20 25.83
CA VAL A 348 9.21 -10.55 25.81
C VAL A 348 10.17 -11.67 26.17
N HIS A 349 11.48 -11.42 26.09
CA HIS A 349 12.51 -12.42 26.36
C HIS A 349 13.76 -11.79 26.98
N GLY A 350 14.29 -12.39 28.05
CA GLY A 350 15.50 -11.91 28.72
C GLY A 350 16.75 -12.62 28.20
N PHE A 351 17.57 -11.92 27.41
CA PHE A 351 18.90 -12.41 27.02
C PHE A 351 19.95 -12.08 28.08
N GLU A 352 21.02 -12.87 28.13
CA GLU A 352 22.20 -12.64 28.99
C GLU A 352 23.30 -11.87 28.25
N GLN A 353 23.39 -12.03 26.92
CA GLN A 353 24.46 -11.46 26.08
C GLN A 353 23.94 -11.10 24.68
N GLY A 354 24.42 -9.99 24.15
CA GLY A 354 24.19 -9.53 22.78
C GLY A 354 25.48 -9.46 21.96
N TYR A 355 25.37 -9.61 20.65
CA TYR A 355 26.47 -9.46 19.71
C TYR A 355 26.04 -8.59 18.53
N GLY A 356 26.89 -7.67 18.12
CA GLY A 356 26.65 -6.81 16.97
C GLY A 356 27.70 -7.02 15.89
N TYR A 357 27.27 -7.02 14.63
CA TYR A 357 28.19 -6.87 13.51
C TYR A 357 27.62 -5.93 12.45
N SER A 358 28.45 -5.00 11.98
CA SER A 358 28.24 -4.28 10.74
C SER A 358 29.59 -3.97 10.07
N ARG A 359 29.58 -3.64 8.78
CA ARG A 359 30.79 -3.26 8.03
C ARG A 359 31.50 -2.04 8.62
N ASP A 360 30.75 -1.17 9.29
CA ASP A 360 31.27 0.03 9.92
C ASP A 360 31.45 -0.25 11.43
N MET A 361 32.69 -0.51 11.83
CA MET A 361 33.01 -0.86 13.21
C MET A 361 32.63 0.26 14.20
N THR A 362 32.71 1.53 13.78
CA THR A 362 32.32 2.66 14.62
C THR A 362 30.82 2.61 14.92
N LYS A 363 29.98 2.37 13.90
CA LYS A 363 28.53 2.19 14.09
C LYS A 363 28.20 0.94 14.90
N ASN A 364 28.96 -0.14 14.69
CA ASN A 364 28.78 -1.38 15.45
C ASN A 364 29.05 -1.19 16.94
N SER A 365 30.18 -0.57 17.29
CA SER A 365 30.52 -0.25 18.68
C SER A 365 29.49 0.68 19.32
N ALA A 366 29.08 1.75 18.61
CA ALA A 366 28.06 2.66 19.13
C ALA A 366 26.71 1.96 19.40
N PHE A 367 26.29 1.04 18.54
CA PHE A 367 25.11 0.21 18.77
C PHE A 367 25.28 -0.68 20.01
N CYS A 368 26.41 -1.37 20.14
CA CYS A 368 26.66 -2.27 21.27
C CYS A 368 26.74 -1.50 22.60
N ASP A 369 27.44 -0.38 22.66
CA ASP A 369 27.54 0.45 23.86
C ASP A 369 26.15 0.95 24.29
N LYS A 370 25.37 1.43 23.32
CA LYS A 370 24.01 1.94 23.56
C LYS A 370 23.07 0.85 24.07
N MET A 371 23.02 -0.31 23.41
CA MET A 371 22.15 -1.41 23.81
C MET A 371 22.58 -2.03 25.15
N SER A 372 23.89 -2.07 25.43
CA SER A 372 24.40 -2.49 26.74
C SER A 372 23.90 -1.58 27.86
N ALA A 373 23.99 -0.26 27.65
CA ALA A 373 23.56 0.74 28.63
C ALA A 373 22.03 0.73 28.85
N GLU A 374 21.25 0.60 27.77
CA GLU A 374 19.78 0.63 27.85
C GLU A 374 19.17 -0.66 28.40
N LEU A 375 19.71 -1.82 28.04
CA LEU A 375 19.08 -3.12 28.33
C LEU A 375 19.67 -3.85 29.54
N GLY A 376 20.81 -3.38 30.07
CA GLY A 376 21.39 -3.90 31.30
C GLY A 376 22.12 -5.25 31.16
N TYR A 377 22.43 -5.69 29.93
CA TYR A 377 23.26 -6.85 29.65
C TYR A 377 24.26 -6.56 28.53
N ALA A 378 25.39 -7.27 28.50
CA ALA A 378 26.52 -6.92 27.65
C ALA A 378 26.23 -7.18 26.16
N PHE A 379 26.45 -6.16 25.32
CA PHE A 379 26.56 -6.31 23.87
C PHE A 379 28.02 -6.17 23.44
N THR A 380 28.52 -7.15 22.68
CA THR A 380 29.91 -7.15 22.19
C THR A 380 29.95 -6.82 20.69
N PRO A 381 30.71 -5.80 20.26
CA PRO A 381 30.94 -5.54 18.85
C PRO A 381 31.92 -6.58 18.29
N CYS A 382 31.43 -7.45 17.43
CA CYS A 382 32.24 -8.48 16.78
C CYS A 382 32.95 -7.95 15.53
N SER A 383 34.09 -8.56 15.21
CA SER A 383 34.93 -8.23 14.05
C SER A 383 34.40 -8.83 12.73
N SER A 384 33.51 -9.82 12.82
CA SER A 384 32.89 -10.49 11.67
C SER A 384 31.47 -10.97 11.98
N ALA A 385 30.66 -11.18 10.93
CA ALA A 385 29.34 -11.81 11.05
C ALA A 385 29.46 -13.23 11.64
N GLU A 386 30.48 -13.99 11.25
CA GLU A 386 30.76 -15.34 11.78
C GLU A 386 30.89 -15.33 13.30
N GLU A 387 31.71 -14.41 13.83
CA GLU A 387 31.95 -14.28 15.27
C GLU A 387 30.64 -13.98 16.03
N ALA A 388 29.82 -13.05 15.53
CA ALA A 388 28.54 -12.74 16.14
C ALA A 388 27.57 -13.95 16.10
N VAL A 389 27.43 -14.58 14.94
CA VAL A 389 26.47 -15.66 14.71
C VAL A 389 26.79 -16.91 15.52
N ARG A 390 28.07 -17.31 15.62
CA ARG A 390 28.48 -18.51 16.38
C ARG A 390 28.10 -18.46 17.85
N ASN A 391 28.09 -17.27 18.44
CA ASN A 391 27.81 -17.08 19.85
C ASN A 391 26.31 -16.98 20.16
N ALA A 392 25.45 -16.75 19.16
CA ALA A 392 24.04 -16.43 19.34
C ALA A 392 23.09 -17.63 19.21
N ASP A 393 22.05 -17.66 20.05
CA ASP A 393 20.90 -18.58 19.91
C ASP A 393 19.82 -18.00 18.98
N VAL A 394 19.69 -16.67 18.95
CA VAL A 394 18.80 -15.91 18.07
C VAL A 394 19.64 -14.98 17.21
N VAL A 395 19.40 -14.95 15.90
CA VAL A 395 20.12 -14.11 14.95
C VAL A 395 19.12 -13.25 14.19
N PHE A 396 19.28 -11.94 14.25
CA PHE A 396 18.54 -10.99 13.44
C PHE A 396 19.36 -10.56 12.23
N THR A 397 18.76 -10.55 11.03
CA THR A 397 19.38 -9.98 9.80
C THR A 397 18.53 -8.82 9.27
N GLN A 398 19.16 -7.65 9.14
CA GLN A 398 18.50 -6.36 8.82
C GLN A 398 19.41 -5.45 7.98
N THR A 399 20.19 -6.03 7.09
CA THR A 399 21.03 -5.28 6.16
C THR A 399 20.19 -4.73 5.00
N PRO A 400 20.73 -3.76 4.22
CA PRO A 400 20.09 -3.31 2.98
C PRO A 400 19.92 -4.42 1.91
N GLY A 401 20.44 -5.64 2.15
CA GLY A 401 20.43 -6.76 1.21
C GLY A 401 21.51 -6.65 0.13
N GLY A 402 21.48 -7.61 -0.81
CA GLY A 402 22.33 -7.64 -2.01
C GLY A 402 23.49 -8.63 -1.93
N GLU A 403 23.81 -9.12 -0.73
CA GLU A 403 24.81 -10.16 -0.48
C GLU A 403 24.35 -11.04 0.69
N TRP A 404 24.79 -12.29 0.71
CA TRP A 404 24.53 -13.17 1.84
C TRP A 404 25.35 -12.78 3.06
N VAL A 405 24.72 -12.78 4.23
CA VAL A 405 25.34 -12.34 5.48
C VAL A 405 25.51 -13.46 6.51
N LEU A 406 25.11 -14.69 6.15
CA LEU A 406 25.21 -15.89 6.97
C LEU A 406 25.91 -17.03 6.22
N ASP A 407 26.44 -17.98 6.98
CA ASP A 407 26.83 -19.30 6.50
C ASP A 407 26.20 -20.36 7.42
N LEU A 408 25.72 -21.46 6.85
CA LEU A 408 25.10 -22.54 7.60
C LEU A 408 26.03 -23.10 8.69
N LYS A 409 27.36 -23.11 8.46
CA LYS A 409 28.34 -23.65 9.42
C LYS A 409 28.56 -22.79 10.66
N TRP A 410 28.07 -21.54 10.66
CA TRP A 410 28.16 -20.63 11.79
C TRP A 410 27.02 -20.86 12.79
N LEU A 411 25.88 -21.35 12.31
CA LEU A 411 24.63 -21.42 13.07
C LEU A 411 24.64 -22.59 14.06
N LYS A 412 24.20 -22.32 15.29
CA LYS A 412 23.87 -23.39 16.25
C LYS A 412 22.72 -24.23 15.69
N PRO A 413 22.67 -25.55 15.98
CA PRO A 413 21.59 -26.41 15.48
C PRO A 413 20.19 -25.88 15.81
N HIS A 414 20.01 -25.32 17.01
CA HIS A 414 18.74 -24.77 17.51
C HIS A 414 18.52 -23.29 17.19
N ALA A 415 19.37 -22.66 16.38
CA ALA A 415 19.26 -21.22 16.16
C ALA A 415 17.88 -20.82 15.63
N LEU A 416 17.43 -19.63 16.01
CA LEU A 416 16.34 -18.93 15.34
C LEU A 416 16.96 -17.78 14.55
N ILE A 417 16.72 -17.75 13.24
CA ILE A 417 17.00 -16.59 12.40
C ILE A 417 15.70 -15.81 12.23
N VAL A 418 15.69 -14.52 12.55
CA VAL A 418 14.61 -13.58 12.23
C VAL A 418 15.13 -12.65 11.14
N ALA A 419 14.70 -12.90 9.89
CA ALA A 419 15.14 -12.15 8.72
C ALA A 419 14.12 -11.08 8.37
N SER A 420 14.58 -9.83 8.22
CA SER A 420 13.70 -8.72 7.85
C SER A 420 14.33 -7.70 6.88
N GLY A 421 15.51 -7.99 6.31
CA GLY A 421 16.15 -7.11 5.32
C GLY A 421 15.64 -7.32 3.89
N SER A 422 15.13 -8.51 3.54
CA SER A 422 14.55 -8.76 2.21
C SER A 422 13.08 -8.38 2.14
N ASP A 423 12.80 -7.17 1.63
CA ASP A 423 11.45 -6.65 1.41
C ASP A 423 11.22 -6.14 -0.02
N GLN A 424 12.17 -6.38 -0.93
CA GLN A 424 12.12 -5.99 -2.33
C GLN A 424 12.66 -7.12 -3.23
N PRO A 425 12.24 -7.21 -4.51
CA PRO A 425 12.63 -8.29 -5.44
C PRO A 425 14.14 -8.52 -5.62
N THR A 426 14.97 -7.51 -5.35
CA THR A 426 16.43 -7.55 -5.54
C THR A 426 17.21 -7.84 -4.25
N LYS A 427 16.57 -7.76 -3.07
CA LYS A 427 17.22 -7.97 -1.78
C LYS A 427 17.19 -9.44 -1.40
N ASN A 428 18.23 -9.90 -0.70
CA ASN A 428 18.35 -11.24 -0.13
C ASN A 428 19.54 -11.22 0.85
N GLU A 429 19.35 -11.79 2.03
CA GLU A 429 20.38 -11.87 3.08
C GLU A 429 20.75 -13.32 3.42
N ILE A 430 19.81 -14.25 3.22
CA ILE A 430 19.93 -15.62 3.69
C ILE A 430 20.33 -16.56 2.53
N PRO A 431 21.42 -17.34 2.67
CA PRO A 431 21.80 -18.31 1.66
C PRO A 431 20.76 -19.41 1.44
N PRO A 432 20.58 -19.92 0.20
CA PRO A 432 19.71 -21.04 -0.10
C PRO A 432 19.97 -22.29 0.76
N ALA A 433 21.23 -22.55 1.13
CA ALA A 433 21.58 -23.69 1.98
C ALA A 433 21.00 -23.59 3.39
N VAL A 434 20.89 -22.37 3.94
CA VAL A 434 20.26 -22.13 5.26
C VAL A 434 18.75 -22.34 5.13
N MET A 435 18.11 -21.75 4.13
CA MET A 435 16.67 -21.91 3.85
C MET A 435 16.29 -23.39 3.69
N LYS A 436 17.06 -24.15 2.91
CA LYS A 436 16.86 -25.59 2.71
C LYS A 436 16.94 -26.42 3.99
N LYS A 437 17.80 -26.02 4.93
CA LYS A 437 18.04 -26.76 6.18
C LYS A 437 17.03 -26.40 7.27
N ALA A 438 16.54 -25.17 7.26
CA ALA A 438 15.67 -24.63 8.28
C ALA A 438 14.21 -25.03 8.10
N ARG A 439 13.47 -25.07 9.21
CA ARG A 439 12.02 -24.95 9.20
C ARG A 439 11.67 -23.48 8.96
N VAL A 440 10.98 -23.18 7.87
CA VAL A 440 10.65 -21.79 7.49
C VAL A 440 9.27 -21.40 7.99
N VAL A 441 9.20 -20.27 8.70
CA VAL A 441 7.97 -19.59 9.12
C VAL A 441 7.93 -18.22 8.43
N THR A 442 6.80 -17.83 7.86
CA THR A 442 6.65 -16.54 7.16
C THR A 442 5.68 -15.62 7.89
N ASP A 443 5.68 -14.31 7.60
CA ASP A 443 4.52 -13.47 7.95
C ASP A 443 3.32 -13.74 7.02
N ILE A 444 3.43 -13.40 5.74
CA ILE A 444 2.46 -13.74 4.69
C ILE A 444 3.19 -14.51 3.60
N THR A 445 2.89 -15.81 3.46
CA THR A 445 3.63 -16.68 2.51
C THR A 445 3.58 -16.16 1.07
N ALA A 446 2.41 -15.71 0.61
CA ALA A 446 2.24 -15.13 -0.73
C ALA A 446 3.10 -13.87 -0.96
N GLN A 447 3.38 -13.10 0.09
CA GLN A 447 4.24 -11.92 0.02
C GLN A 447 5.72 -12.31 0.07
N CYS A 448 6.11 -13.23 0.96
CA CYS A 448 7.47 -13.77 1.03
C CYS A 448 7.92 -14.41 -0.29
N LEU A 449 7.01 -15.09 -1.01
CA LEU A 449 7.27 -15.63 -2.34
C LEU A 449 7.61 -14.56 -3.39
N ARG A 450 7.19 -13.31 -3.18
CA ARG A 450 7.42 -12.20 -4.12
C ARG A 450 8.64 -11.37 -3.75
N VAL A 451 8.85 -11.10 -2.47
CA VAL A 451 9.85 -10.11 -2.01
C VAL A 451 10.71 -10.54 -0.82
N GLY A 452 10.33 -11.62 -0.12
CA GLY A 452 11.05 -12.12 1.06
C GLY A 452 12.24 -13.00 0.72
N GLU A 453 12.86 -13.57 1.76
CA GLU A 453 13.94 -14.54 1.61
C GLU A 453 13.47 -15.82 0.90
N LEU A 454 12.21 -16.22 1.12
CA LEU A 454 11.58 -17.37 0.49
C LEU A 454 11.62 -17.30 -1.04
N ARG A 455 11.42 -16.11 -1.63
CA ARG A 455 11.50 -15.89 -3.08
C ARG A 455 12.82 -16.43 -3.65
N SER A 456 13.95 -16.04 -3.06
CA SER A 456 15.27 -16.45 -3.53
C SER A 456 15.50 -17.96 -3.37
N ALA A 457 15.00 -18.56 -2.28
CA ALA A 457 15.10 -19.99 -2.05
C ALA A 457 14.30 -20.80 -3.10
N VAL A 458 13.10 -20.33 -3.45
CA VAL A 458 12.28 -20.92 -4.52
C VAL A 458 12.95 -20.74 -5.88
N ALA A 459 13.45 -19.54 -6.20
CA ALA A 459 14.17 -19.28 -7.44
C ALA A 459 15.44 -20.14 -7.59
N ALA A 460 16.12 -20.45 -6.48
CA ALA A 460 17.27 -21.35 -6.45
C ALA A 460 16.89 -22.85 -6.51
N GLY A 461 15.59 -23.20 -6.52
CA GLY A 461 15.10 -24.58 -6.59
C GLY A 461 15.33 -25.40 -5.33
N VAL A 462 15.64 -24.75 -4.19
CA VAL A 462 15.90 -25.46 -2.91
C VAL A 462 14.66 -25.57 -2.03
N MET A 463 13.61 -24.79 -2.32
CA MET A 463 12.33 -24.81 -1.63
C MET A 463 11.16 -24.60 -2.62
N LYS A 464 9.97 -24.93 -2.19
CA LYS A 464 8.67 -24.63 -2.80
C LYS A 464 7.77 -23.95 -1.77
N GLU A 465 6.69 -23.33 -2.21
CA GLU A 465 5.65 -22.79 -1.32
C GLU A 465 5.14 -23.82 -0.30
N THR A 466 4.94 -25.07 -0.75
CA THR A 466 4.49 -26.19 0.10
C THR A 466 5.50 -26.62 1.16
N ASP A 467 6.76 -26.18 1.07
CA ASP A 467 7.80 -26.48 2.05
C ASP A 467 7.77 -25.49 3.24
N VAL A 468 6.99 -24.40 3.15
CA VAL A 468 6.76 -23.48 4.27
C VAL A 468 5.98 -24.20 5.35
N HIS A 469 6.49 -24.17 6.58
CA HIS A 469 5.91 -24.91 7.70
C HIS A 469 4.64 -24.26 8.22
N ALA A 470 4.67 -22.94 8.40
CA ALA A 470 3.58 -22.14 8.92
C ALA A 470 3.76 -20.65 8.61
N GLN A 471 2.67 -19.90 8.65
CA GLN A 471 2.68 -18.46 8.90
C GLN A 471 2.75 -18.20 10.41
N LEU A 472 3.35 -17.08 10.82
CA LEU A 472 3.57 -16.77 12.23
C LEU A 472 2.26 -16.71 13.03
N GLY A 473 1.18 -16.20 12.44
CA GLY A 473 -0.15 -16.20 13.05
C GLY A 473 -0.72 -17.60 13.32
N GLU A 474 -0.43 -18.59 12.47
CA GLU A 474 -0.84 -19.98 12.70
C GLU A 474 -0.11 -20.60 13.90
N VAL A 475 1.15 -20.20 14.11
CA VAL A 475 1.93 -20.59 15.29
C VAL A 475 1.35 -19.95 16.55
N ILE A 476 1.05 -18.65 16.50
CA ILE A 476 0.44 -17.89 17.61
C ILE A 476 -0.90 -18.52 18.03
N ASN A 477 -1.73 -18.88 17.05
CA ASN A 477 -3.05 -19.49 17.29
C ASN A 477 -2.97 -20.96 17.70
N GLY A 478 -1.78 -21.58 17.63
CA GLY A 478 -1.58 -22.99 17.95
C GLY A 478 -2.13 -23.97 16.90
N THR A 479 -2.61 -23.49 15.74
CA THR A 479 -3.06 -24.34 14.62
C THR A 479 -1.87 -25.04 13.96
N LYS A 480 -0.69 -24.41 13.99
CA LYS A 480 0.60 -25.03 13.69
C LYS A 480 1.50 -24.99 14.91
N LYS A 481 2.35 -26.02 15.09
CA LYS A 481 3.35 -26.01 16.16
C LYS A 481 4.49 -25.07 15.79
N GLY A 482 4.95 -24.25 16.73
CA GLY A 482 6.19 -23.48 16.60
C GLY A 482 7.41 -24.38 16.70
N ARG A 483 8.33 -24.03 17.61
CA ARG A 483 9.47 -24.89 17.94
C ARG A 483 9.04 -26.14 18.71
N THR A 484 9.61 -27.27 18.32
CA THR A 484 9.35 -28.60 18.89
C THR A 484 10.62 -29.29 19.43
N GLY A 485 11.79 -28.79 19.07
CA GLY A 485 13.08 -29.29 19.54
C GLY A 485 14.23 -28.36 19.16
N LYS A 486 15.33 -28.96 18.67
CA LYS A 486 16.57 -28.26 18.29
C LYS A 486 16.66 -27.98 16.79
N GLU A 487 15.54 -27.93 16.07
CA GLU A 487 15.52 -27.59 14.66
C GLU A 487 16.01 -26.15 14.41
N LEU A 488 16.69 -25.93 13.29
CA LEU A 488 17.01 -24.59 12.83
C LEU A 488 15.71 -23.95 12.32
N ILE A 489 15.41 -22.73 12.72
CA ILE A 489 14.20 -22.01 12.25
C ILE A 489 14.62 -20.72 11.57
N VAL A 490 14.04 -20.43 10.40
CA VAL A 490 14.08 -19.11 9.77
C VAL A 490 12.67 -18.53 9.82
N CYS A 491 12.54 -17.34 10.39
CA CYS A 491 11.33 -16.52 10.32
C CYS A 491 11.56 -15.40 9.30
N ASP A 492 10.89 -15.47 8.15
CA ASP A 492 10.98 -14.51 7.05
C ASP A 492 9.86 -13.46 7.20
N LEU A 493 10.25 -12.22 7.53
CA LEU A 493 9.34 -11.12 7.83
C LEU A 493 9.50 -9.98 6.80
N THR A 494 8.47 -9.76 5.99
CA THR A 494 8.42 -8.72 4.95
C THR A 494 7.60 -7.49 5.36
N GLY A 495 6.85 -7.61 6.46
CA GLY A 495 5.97 -6.59 7.03
C GLY A 495 4.60 -6.55 6.38
N THR A 496 3.55 -6.43 7.18
CA THR A 496 2.15 -6.53 6.72
C THR A 496 1.35 -5.30 7.10
N GLY A 497 0.27 -5.02 6.36
CA GLY A 497 -0.67 -3.96 6.72
C GLY A 497 -1.39 -4.22 8.06
N ALA A 498 -1.49 -5.48 8.50
CA ALA A 498 -2.02 -5.83 9.83
C ALA A 498 -1.16 -5.22 10.95
N GLN A 499 0.18 -5.28 10.83
CA GLN A 499 1.08 -4.66 11.79
C GLN A 499 0.93 -3.13 11.80
N ASP A 500 0.74 -2.54 10.62
CA ASP A 500 0.56 -1.09 10.48
C ASP A 500 -0.78 -0.64 11.10
N ALA A 501 -1.85 -1.42 10.96
CA ALA A 501 -3.14 -1.21 11.62
C ALA A 501 -3.07 -1.35 13.15
N ALA A 502 -2.31 -2.34 13.63
CA ALA A 502 -2.10 -2.58 15.05
C ALA A 502 -1.42 -1.39 15.74
N ILE A 503 -0.28 -0.94 15.17
CA ILE A 503 0.43 0.21 15.75
C ILE A 503 -0.35 1.51 15.55
N GLY A 504 -1.05 1.70 14.42
CA GLY A 504 -1.92 2.86 14.21
C GLY A 504 -2.98 2.97 15.31
N SER A 505 -3.66 1.86 15.60
CA SER A 505 -4.68 1.80 16.67
C SER A 505 -4.07 1.99 18.07
N TYR A 506 -2.91 1.38 18.34
CA TYR A 506 -2.19 1.54 19.61
C TYR A 506 -1.76 2.99 19.86
N VAL A 507 -1.19 3.66 18.84
CA VAL A 507 -0.77 5.06 18.95
C VAL A 507 -1.96 5.97 19.22
N MET A 508 -3.11 5.74 18.57
CA MET A 508 -4.31 6.51 18.89
C MET A 508 -4.74 6.34 20.35
N LYS A 509 -4.64 5.15 20.93
CA LYS A 509 -4.94 4.91 22.36
C LYS A 509 -3.98 5.68 23.29
N VAL A 510 -2.74 5.89 22.88
CA VAL A 510 -1.72 6.62 23.67
C VAL A 510 -1.88 8.14 23.53
N LEU A 511 -2.34 8.63 22.37
CA LEU A 511 -2.40 10.05 22.03
C LEU A 511 -3.79 10.71 22.15
N ASP A 512 -4.87 9.91 22.25
CA ASP A 512 -6.22 10.38 22.60
C ASP A 512 -6.38 10.47 24.12
#